data_AF-A0A6M1YML6-F1
#
_entry.id   AF-A0A6M1YML6-F1
#
_cell.length_a   1.000
_cell.length_b   1.000
_cell.length_c   1.000
_cell.angle_alpha   90.00
_cell.angle_beta   90.00
_cell.angle_gamma   90.00
#
_symmetry.space_group_name_H-M   'P 1'
#
loop_
_entity.id
_entity.type
_entity.pdbx_description
1 polymer ?
#
loop_
_entity_poly.entity_id
_entity_poly.type
_entity_poly.pdbx_seq_one_letter_code
_entity_poly.pdbx_strand_id
1 'polypeptide(L)'
;MASSGSSISSSSKEVPSLAGLSVKTFYESQRKAIAPFRENHLDLCTAFAQSILDRKSHLLIQNLPKGNYCIFTTGSDGRLEKLSDKESPIELVVYSSDSSDEETLLKLQEFIKGRNDFFPEIESKNKSSKLCETSGKIIPTRGLHSRFLAGDKKEYENYQKELISQIKNMSTKDYTTFKKNFVRSSMSSLFKSSKFELTEALDLKNGIIYFDGKTFKKKATKYSHLRSIQYKLDKVICDHIRGKLSEKESFEFVSKMPANINDLIDYLSTNKLLDKISVEEKETLKKAYNLSLMYLHIAQNIYVAMNKPIEIKIDESQLTEFQDNFTSTYKILQKIQ
;
A
#
# COMPACT_ATOMS: atom_id res chain seq x y z
N MET A 1 -13.00 -8.92 -61.12
CA MET A 1 -14.07 -8.49 -60.19
C MET A 1 -14.01 -9.38 -58.95
N ALA A 2 -13.84 -8.73 -57.79
CA ALA A 2 -13.90 -9.19 -56.40
C ALA A 2 -13.69 -10.69 -56.06
N SER A 3 -12.50 -11.01 -55.56
CA SER A 3 -12.25 -12.17 -54.69
C SER A 3 -12.63 -11.81 -53.24
N SER A 4 -13.58 -12.56 -52.68
CA SER A 4 -14.02 -12.48 -51.29
C SER A 4 -12.95 -13.00 -50.33
N GLY A 5 -12.28 -12.09 -49.60
CA GLY A 5 -11.46 -12.43 -48.45
C GLY A 5 -12.24 -12.20 -47.16
N SER A 6 -12.68 -13.28 -46.51
CA SER A 6 -13.31 -13.21 -45.19
C SER A 6 -12.25 -12.92 -44.13
N SER A 7 -12.27 -11.71 -43.55
CA SER A 7 -11.50 -11.37 -42.37
C SER A 7 -12.10 -12.08 -41.15
N ILE A 8 -11.42 -13.12 -40.66
CA ILE A 8 -11.68 -13.71 -39.36
C ILE A 8 -11.20 -12.69 -38.31
N SER A 9 -12.11 -11.88 -37.79
CA SER A 9 -11.86 -11.07 -36.59
C SER A 9 -11.81 -12.02 -35.40
N SER A 10 -10.61 -12.33 -34.92
CA SER A 10 -10.43 -13.03 -33.65
C SER A 10 -10.86 -12.09 -32.52
N SER A 11 -12.15 -12.09 -32.19
CA SER A 11 -12.64 -11.51 -30.95
C SER A 11 -12.04 -12.32 -29.81
N SER A 12 -10.93 -11.85 -29.24
CA SER A 12 -10.46 -12.32 -27.95
C SER A 12 -11.57 -12.00 -26.96
N LYS A 13 -12.44 -12.98 -26.68
CA LYS A 13 -13.39 -12.90 -25.58
C LYS A 13 -12.53 -12.83 -24.32
N GLU A 14 -12.37 -11.63 -23.77
CA GLU A 14 -11.75 -11.43 -22.47
C GLU A 14 -12.49 -12.34 -21.48
N VAL A 15 -11.79 -13.34 -20.97
CA VAL A 15 -12.28 -14.15 -19.87
C VAL A 15 -12.35 -13.20 -18.67
N PRO A 16 -13.54 -12.89 -18.12
CA PRO A 16 -13.63 -12.04 -16.95
C PRO A 16 -12.80 -12.70 -15.84
N SER A 17 -11.98 -11.92 -15.14
CA SER A 17 -11.27 -12.45 -13.98
C SER A 17 -12.29 -13.02 -12.99
N LEU A 18 -11.90 -14.02 -12.19
CA LEU A 18 -12.74 -14.53 -11.10
C LEU A 18 -13.24 -13.39 -10.17
N ALA A 19 -12.49 -12.29 -10.07
CA ALA A 19 -12.90 -11.04 -9.42
C ALA A 19 -14.00 -10.27 -10.20
N GLY A 20 -13.98 -10.25 -11.53
CA GLY A 20 -15.04 -9.66 -12.35
C GLY A 20 -16.35 -10.47 -12.36
N LEU A 21 -16.25 -11.80 -12.31
CA LEU A 21 -17.42 -12.69 -12.16
C LEU A 21 -17.98 -12.67 -10.74
N SER A 22 -17.16 -12.52 -9.71
CA SER A 22 -17.64 -12.38 -8.33
C SER A 22 -18.31 -11.02 -8.09
N VAL A 23 -17.85 -9.93 -8.71
CA VAL A 23 -18.44 -8.58 -8.55
C VAL A 23 -19.86 -8.49 -9.14
N LYS A 24 -20.14 -9.15 -10.27
CA LYS A 24 -21.49 -9.16 -10.86
C LYS A 24 -22.49 -9.90 -9.96
N THR A 25 -22.07 -11.04 -9.40
CA THR A 25 -22.85 -11.80 -8.42
C THR A 25 -22.96 -11.07 -7.07
N PHE A 26 -21.91 -10.36 -6.65
CA PHE A 26 -21.88 -9.55 -5.41
C PHE A 26 -22.84 -8.35 -5.47
N TYR A 27 -23.02 -7.76 -6.66
CA TYR A 27 -23.98 -6.69 -6.90
C TYR A 27 -25.44 -7.18 -6.81
N GLU A 28 -25.70 -8.41 -7.24
CA GLU A 28 -27.03 -9.03 -7.17
C GLU A 28 -27.37 -9.53 -5.75
N SER A 29 -26.37 -9.67 -4.86
CA SER A 29 -26.53 -10.27 -3.52
C SER A 29 -26.00 -9.42 -2.36
N GLN A 30 -25.98 -8.08 -2.46
CA GLN A 30 -25.34 -7.16 -1.50
C GLN A 30 -25.63 -7.43 0.00
N ARG A 31 -26.78 -8.03 0.33
CA ARG A 31 -27.16 -8.37 1.72
C ARG A 31 -26.61 -9.69 2.27
N LYS A 32 -26.09 -10.60 1.44
CA LYS A 32 -25.63 -11.95 1.87
C LYS A 32 -24.13 -12.21 1.68
N ALA A 33 -23.45 -11.42 0.85
CA ALA A 33 -22.07 -11.71 0.45
C ALA A 33 -20.99 -11.11 1.36
N ILE A 34 -21.30 -10.14 2.23
CA ILE A 34 -20.29 -9.47 3.07
C ILE A 34 -19.85 -10.34 4.27
N ALA A 35 -20.76 -11.12 4.86
CA ALA A 35 -20.44 -11.91 6.06
C ALA A 35 -19.46 -13.08 5.81
N PRO A 36 -19.65 -13.95 4.79
CA PRO A 36 -18.67 -15.00 4.46
C PRO A 36 -17.33 -14.44 3.96
N PHE A 37 -17.34 -13.23 3.40
CA PHE A 37 -16.17 -12.51 2.91
C PHE A 37 -15.36 -11.85 4.05
N ARG A 38 -15.82 -11.89 5.31
CA ARG A 38 -15.09 -11.35 6.47
C ARG A 38 -14.21 -12.38 7.18
N GLU A 39 -14.59 -13.66 7.16
CA GLU A 39 -13.96 -14.69 8.00
C GLU A 39 -12.66 -15.29 7.41
N ASN A 40 -12.51 -15.35 6.07
CA ASN A 40 -11.38 -16.03 5.40
C ASN A 40 -10.53 -15.15 4.46
N HIS A 41 -10.77 -13.84 4.41
CA HIS A 41 -10.35 -13.02 3.26
C HIS A 41 -8.96 -12.40 3.35
N LEU A 42 -8.36 -12.30 4.54
CA LEU A 42 -7.07 -11.60 4.69
C LEU A 42 -5.90 -12.44 4.22
N ASP A 43 -5.81 -13.69 4.66
CA ASP A 43 -4.76 -14.62 4.22
C ASP A 43 -4.87 -14.79 2.71
N LEU A 44 -6.09 -14.86 2.18
CA LEU A 44 -6.36 -14.90 0.75
C LEU A 44 -5.96 -13.60 0.04
N CYS A 45 -6.26 -12.41 0.56
CA CYS A 45 -5.87 -11.13 -0.06
C CYS A 45 -4.35 -10.93 -0.05
N THR A 46 -3.69 -11.22 1.07
CA THR A 46 -2.24 -11.07 1.23
C THR A 46 -1.51 -12.11 0.37
N ALA A 47 -1.95 -13.37 0.38
CA ALA A 47 -1.42 -14.41 -0.50
C ALA A 47 -1.69 -14.10 -1.98
N PHE A 48 -2.84 -13.51 -2.30
CA PHE A 48 -3.16 -13.09 -3.67
C PHE A 48 -2.28 -11.92 -4.13
N ALA A 49 -2.13 -10.87 -3.33
CA ALA A 49 -1.21 -9.76 -3.60
C ALA A 49 0.23 -10.26 -3.74
N GLN A 50 0.65 -11.19 -2.88
CA GLN A 50 1.94 -11.87 -2.96
C GLN A 50 2.08 -12.64 -4.28
N SER A 51 1.08 -13.43 -4.67
CA SER A 51 1.10 -14.20 -5.92
C SER A 51 1.16 -13.32 -7.17
N ILE A 52 0.51 -12.15 -7.15
CA ILE A 52 0.60 -11.16 -8.23
C ILE A 52 2.03 -10.65 -8.31
N LEU A 53 2.62 -10.23 -7.18
CA LEU A 53 3.99 -9.74 -7.15
C LEU A 53 5.00 -10.80 -7.55
N ASP A 54 4.83 -12.05 -7.13
CA ASP A 54 5.72 -13.16 -7.50
C ASP A 54 5.65 -13.44 -9.00
N ARG A 55 4.45 -13.45 -9.58
CA ARG A 55 4.27 -13.58 -11.03
C ARG A 55 4.95 -12.43 -11.78
N LYS A 56 4.81 -11.20 -11.28
CA LYS A 56 5.40 -10.01 -11.92
C LYS A 56 6.92 -9.97 -11.74
N SER A 57 7.45 -10.37 -10.59
CA SER A 57 8.88 -10.56 -10.35
C SER A 57 9.45 -11.61 -11.31
N HIS A 58 8.77 -12.75 -11.47
CA HIS A 58 9.18 -13.78 -12.43
C HIS A 58 9.24 -13.24 -13.87
N LEU A 59 8.23 -12.48 -14.27
CA LEU A 59 8.18 -11.83 -15.58
C LEU A 59 9.30 -10.79 -15.77
N LEU A 60 9.57 -9.98 -14.74
CA LEU A 60 10.66 -8.99 -14.72
C LEU A 60 12.04 -9.63 -14.85
N ILE A 61 12.29 -10.75 -14.14
CA ILE A 61 13.59 -11.44 -14.13
C ILE A 61 13.94 -12.01 -15.51
N GLN A 62 12.93 -12.44 -16.28
CA GLN A 62 13.15 -12.91 -17.64
C GLN A 62 13.63 -11.74 -18.51
N ASN A 63 14.92 -11.79 -18.89
CA ASN A 63 15.63 -10.82 -19.74
C ASN A 63 16.07 -9.52 -19.06
N LEU A 64 16.19 -9.52 -17.73
CA LEU A 64 16.73 -8.37 -17.01
C LEU A 64 18.21 -8.14 -17.42
N PRO A 65 18.61 -6.93 -17.86
CA PRO A 65 20.00 -6.62 -18.19
C PRO A 65 20.96 -6.95 -17.05
N LYS A 66 22.17 -7.45 -17.30
CA LYS A 66 23.14 -7.62 -16.21
C LYS A 66 23.63 -6.26 -15.71
N GLY A 67 23.78 -6.07 -14.40
CA GLY A 67 24.31 -4.84 -13.82
C GLY A 67 24.28 -4.84 -12.29
N ASN A 68 24.85 -3.79 -11.70
CA ASN A 68 24.91 -3.56 -10.26
C ASN A 68 23.74 -2.66 -9.83
N TYR A 69 22.54 -3.23 -9.83
CA TYR A 69 21.34 -2.53 -9.43
C TYR A 69 20.35 -3.49 -8.78
N CYS A 70 19.38 -2.95 -8.06
CA CYS A 70 18.22 -3.70 -7.57
C CYS A 70 16.92 -3.04 -8.04
N ILE A 71 15.89 -3.87 -8.16
CA ILE A 71 14.52 -3.46 -8.43
C ILE A 71 13.68 -3.89 -7.25
N PHE A 72 12.93 -2.96 -6.68
CA PHE A 72 12.01 -3.22 -5.60
C PHE A 72 10.71 -2.46 -5.82
N THR A 73 9.66 -2.90 -5.14
CA THR A 73 8.39 -2.17 -5.12
C THR A 73 8.24 -1.41 -3.80
N THR A 74 7.41 -0.37 -3.79
CA THR A 74 7.13 0.43 -2.59
C THR A 74 5.63 0.62 -2.38
N GLY A 75 5.23 1.46 -1.43
CA GLY A 75 3.84 1.89 -1.33
C GLY A 75 2.90 0.74 -0.98
N SER A 76 1.72 0.69 -1.61
CA SER A 76 0.73 -0.37 -1.35
C SER A 76 1.16 -1.73 -1.94
N ASP A 77 1.89 -1.73 -3.04
CA ASP A 77 2.49 -2.95 -3.59
C ASP A 77 3.51 -3.54 -2.58
N GLY A 78 4.40 -2.71 -2.04
CA GLY A 78 5.39 -3.14 -1.03
C GLY A 78 4.78 -3.67 0.27
N ARG A 79 3.60 -3.18 0.66
CA ARG A 79 2.84 -3.66 1.84
C ARG A 79 1.94 -4.86 1.57
N LEU A 80 1.95 -5.41 0.35
CA LEU A 80 1.04 -6.48 -0.08
C LEU A 80 -0.45 -6.10 0.03
N GLU A 81 -0.76 -4.82 -0.15
CA GLU A 81 -2.11 -4.27 -0.02
C GLU A 81 -2.87 -4.23 -1.34
N LYS A 82 -2.27 -4.61 -2.47
CA LYS A 82 -2.85 -4.32 -3.79
C LYS A 82 -3.29 -5.59 -4.50
N LEU A 83 -4.57 -5.62 -4.90
CA LEU A 83 -5.18 -6.78 -5.56
C LEU A 83 -5.29 -6.62 -7.09
N SER A 84 -4.98 -5.46 -7.65
CA SER A 84 -5.06 -5.21 -9.09
C SER A 84 -4.10 -4.11 -9.54
N ASP A 85 -3.48 -4.30 -10.70
CA ASP A 85 -2.69 -3.29 -11.42
C ASP A 85 -3.55 -2.40 -12.34
N LYS A 86 -4.84 -2.70 -12.51
CA LYS A 86 -5.76 -1.91 -13.36
C LYS A 86 -6.14 -0.56 -12.76
N GLU A 87 -6.05 -0.42 -11.45
CA GLU A 87 -6.48 0.79 -10.71
C GLU A 87 -5.36 1.77 -10.43
N SER A 88 -4.16 1.22 -10.30
CA SER A 88 -2.96 1.95 -9.97
C SER A 88 -1.80 1.19 -10.56
N PRO A 89 -0.88 1.86 -11.27
CA PRO A 89 0.34 1.22 -11.76
C PRO A 89 1.13 0.60 -10.62
N ILE A 90 1.90 -0.45 -10.90
CA ILE A 90 2.86 -1.02 -9.94
C ILE A 90 3.99 -0.01 -9.78
N GLU A 91 4.24 0.43 -8.54
CA GLU A 91 5.28 1.41 -8.22
C GLU A 91 6.64 0.71 -8.08
N LEU A 92 7.44 0.76 -9.14
CA LEU A 92 8.79 0.18 -9.18
C LEU A 92 9.84 1.24 -8.88
N VAL A 93 10.81 0.87 -8.06
CA VAL A 93 12.02 1.66 -7.82
C VAL A 93 13.22 0.87 -8.30
N VAL A 94 14.04 1.51 -9.14
CA VAL A 94 15.34 0.98 -9.56
C VAL A 94 16.41 1.75 -8.80
N TYR A 95 17.31 1.02 -8.13
CA TYR A 95 18.39 1.61 -7.34
C TYR A 95 19.75 1.06 -7.75
N SER A 96 20.74 1.95 -7.84
CA SER A 96 22.16 1.60 -7.90
C SER A 96 22.96 2.51 -6.96
N SER A 97 23.90 1.93 -6.22
CA SER A 97 24.83 2.68 -5.37
C SER A 97 25.89 3.42 -6.18
N ASP A 98 26.11 3.05 -7.44
CA ASP A 98 27.01 3.74 -8.35
C ASP A 98 26.29 4.90 -9.04
N SER A 99 26.68 6.13 -8.67
CA SER A 99 26.13 7.35 -9.28
C SER A 99 26.52 7.53 -10.74
N SER A 100 27.51 6.78 -11.24
CA SER A 100 27.92 6.81 -12.66
C SER A 100 27.11 5.87 -13.55
N ASP A 101 26.24 5.03 -12.98
CA ASP A 101 25.46 4.02 -13.72
C ASP A 101 24.11 4.55 -14.26
N GLU A 102 24.01 5.87 -14.50
CA GLU A 102 22.79 6.51 -15.01
C GLU A 102 22.32 5.93 -16.34
N GLU A 103 23.26 5.56 -17.22
CA GLU A 103 22.95 4.95 -18.52
C GLU A 103 22.29 3.56 -18.35
N THR A 104 22.78 2.74 -17.42
CA THR A 104 22.17 1.43 -17.13
C THR A 104 20.79 1.60 -16.49
N LEU A 105 20.63 2.56 -15.57
CA LEU A 105 19.33 2.88 -14.98
C LEU A 105 18.33 3.34 -16.05
N LEU A 106 18.74 4.16 -17.02
CA LEU A 106 17.89 4.58 -18.14
C LEU A 106 17.51 3.40 -19.05
N LYS A 107 18.46 2.55 -19.43
CA LYS A 107 18.18 1.33 -20.23
C LYS A 107 17.22 0.38 -19.52
N LEU A 108 17.34 0.26 -18.19
CA LEU A 108 16.41 -0.53 -17.38
C LEU A 108 15.00 0.09 -17.36
N GLN A 109 14.91 1.40 -17.22
CA GLN A 109 13.61 2.08 -17.32
C GLN A 109 12.97 1.86 -18.68
N GLU A 110 13.73 1.97 -19.77
CA GLU A 110 13.24 1.71 -21.13
C GLU A 110 12.79 0.26 -21.29
N PHE A 111 13.59 -0.70 -20.82
CA PHE A 111 13.24 -2.12 -20.82
C PHE A 111 11.92 -2.37 -20.09
N ILE A 112 11.75 -1.83 -18.88
CA ILE A 112 10.54 -2.02 -18.07
C ILE A 112 9.34 -1.28 -18.68
N LYS A 113 9.53 -0.08 -19.24
CA LYS A 113 8.45 0.68 -19.92
C LYS A 113 8.00 0.03 -21.23
N GLY A 114 8.90 -0.68 -21.92
CA GLY A 114 8.59 -1.40 -23.16
C GLY A 114 7.76 -2.68 -22.95
N ARG A 115 7.44 -3.03 -21.71
CA ARG A 115 6.68 -4.22 -21.35
C ARG A 115 5.17 -3.99 -21.46
N ASN A 116 4.47 -4.93 -22.09
CA ASN A 116 3.01 -4.91 -22.23
C ASN A 116 2.28 -5.84 -21.24
N ASP A 117 3.01 -6.63 -20.46
CA ASP A 117 2.47 -7.63 -19.53
C ASP A 117 2.14 -7.07 -18.13
N PHE A 118 2.49 -5.81 -17.87
CA PHE A 118 2.02 -5.04 -16.71
C PHE A 118 2.17 -3.53 -16.95
N PHE A 119 1.52 -2.73 -16.10
CA PHE A 119 1.54 -1.27 -16.17
C PHE A 119 2.39 -0.69 -15.01
N PRO A 120 3.68 -0.39 -15.23
CA PRO A 120 4.55 0.15 -14.19
C PRO A 120 4.60 1.68 -14.13
N GLU A 121 4.77 2.21 -12.93
CA GLU A 121 5.29 3.54 -12.69
C GLU A 121 6.70 3.37 -12.10
N ILE A 122 7.71 3.96 -12.77
CA ILE A 122 9.12 3.71 -12.43
C ILE A 122 9.75 4.98 -11.88
N GLU A 123 10.43 4.82 -10.75
CA GLU A 123 11.27 5.83 -10.12
C GLU A 123 12.72 5.33 -10.08
N SER A 124 13.68 6.11 -10.56
CA SER A 124 15.11 5.80 -10.39
C SER A 124 15.68 6.53 -9.19
N LYS A 125 16.47 5.81 -8.41
CA LYS A 125 17.23 6.33 -7.27
C LYS A 125 18.68 5.88 -7.38
N ASN A 126 19.57 6.70 -6.84
CA ASN A 126 20.98 6.36 -6.67
C ASN A 126 21.46 6.81 -5.29
N LYS A 127 22.75 6.60 -4.98
CA LYS A 127 23.33 7.01 -3.70
C LYS A 127 23.21 8.52 -3.40
N SER A 128 23.21 9.38 -4.43
CA SER A 128 23.00 10.83 -4.25
C SER A 128 21.54 11.21 -4.03
N SER A 129 20.59 10.28 -4.17
CA SER A 129 19.17 10.55 -4.04
C SER A 129 18.73 10.59 -2.58
N LYS A 130 17.84 11.54 -2.27
CA LYS A 130 17.07 11.49 -1.01
C LYS A 130 16.01 10.38 -1.12
N LEU A 131 16.32 9.22 -0.56
CA LEU A 131 15.47 8.02 -0.56
C LEU A 131 14.19 8.21 0.27
N CYS A 132 14.26 9.08 1.28
CA CYS A 132 13.08 9.50 2.04
C CYS A 132 12.21 10.54 1.29
N GLU A 133 12.59 11.02 0.11
CA GLU A 133 11.88 12.08 -0.60
C GLU A 133 11.13 11.55 -1.82
N THR A 134 9.85 11.93 -1.94
CA THR A 134 9.00 11.64 -3.10
C THR A 134 8.25 12.90 -3.48
N SER A 135 8.40 13.32 -4.75
CA SER A 135 7.76 14.53 -5.29
C SER A 135 7.96 15.78 -4.41
N GLY A 136 9.19 15.99 -3.92
CA GLY A 136 9.53 17.14 -3.07
C GLY A 136 9.10 17.02 -1.60
N LYS A 137 8.54 15.88 -1.17
CA LYS A 137 8.04 15.67 0.20
C LYS A 137 8.81 14.56 0.89
N ILE A 138 9.16 14.79 2.15
CA ILE A 138 9.81 13.79 2.99
C ILE A 138 8.77 12.79 3.50
N ILE A 139 8.80 11.59 2.93
CA ILE A 139 7.91 10.45 3.18
C ILE A 139 8.77 9.18 3.36
N PRO A 140 9.37 8.98 4.55
CA PRO A 140 10.22 7.80 4.81
C PRO A 140 9.50 6.48 4.57
N THR A 141 8.17 6.50 4.71
CA THR A 141 7.27 5.35 4.66
C THR A 141 7.28 4.65 3.31
N ARG A 142 7.54 5.37 2.20
CA ARG A 142 7.67 4.76 0.87
C ARG A 142 8.87 3.81 0.83
N GLY A 143 10.00 4.22 1.40
CA GLY A 143 11.20 3.40 1.45
C GLY A 143 11.19 2.32 2.53
N LEU A 144 10.58 2.59 3.69
CA LEU A 144 10.46 1.62 4.78
C LEU A 144 9.70 0.36 4.33
N HIS A 145 8.64 0.55 3.56
CA HIS A 145 7.84 -0.55 3.00
C HIS A 145 8.31 -0.96 1.61
N SER A 146 9.63 -1.01 1.41
CA SER A 146 10.22 -1.51 0.18
C SER A 146 10.25 -3.05 0.18
N ARG A 147 10.06 -3.64 -1.00
CA ARG A 147 10.16 -5.08 -1.18
C ARG A 147 10.98 -5.41 -2.41
N PHE A 148 12.10 -6.08 -2.19
CA PHE A 148 12.97 -6.59 -3.25
C PHE A 148 12.20 -7.46 -4.24
N LEU A 149 12.39 -7.21 -5.54
CA LEU A 149 11.80 -7.98 -6.63
C LEU A 149 12.86 -8.69 -7.47
N ALA A 150 13.94 -8.01 -7.86
CA ALA A 150 14.96 -8.52 -8.78
C ALA A 150 16.29 -7.74 -8.68
N GLY A 151 17.35 -8.29 -9.26
CA GLY A 151 18.68 -7.66 -9.33
C GLY A 151 19.66 -8.14 -8.25
N ASP A 152 20.62 -7.30 -7.89
CA ASP A 152 21.64 -7.59 -6.88
C ASP A 152 21.09 -7.35 -5.46
N LYS A 153 21.12 -8.38 -4.61
CA LYS A 153 20.72 -8.29 -3.20
C LYS A 153 21.62 -7.34 -2.41
N LYS A 154 22.91 -7.26 -2.75
CA LYS A 154 23.84 -6.35 -2.09
C LYS A 154 23.46 -4.89 -2.32
N GLU A 155 22.99 -4.57 -3.52
CA GLU A 155 22.46 -3.23 -3.83
C GLU A 155 21.18 -2.92 -3.04
N TYR A 156 20.32 -3.91 -2.81
CA TYR A 156 19.17 -3.74 -1.94
C TYR A 156 19.57 -3.51 -0.46
N GLU A 157 20.58 -4.21 0.04
CA GLU A 157 21.13 -3.94 1.37
C GLU A 157 21.75 -2.54 1.46
N ASN A 158 22.45 -2.09 0.41
CA ASN A 158 23.01 -0.74 0.32
C ASN A 158 21.89 0.31 0.36
N TYR A 159 20.81 0.10 -0.39
CA TYR A 159 19.61 0.93 -0.34
C TYR A 159 19.04 1.03 1.08
N GLN A 160 18.88 -0.10 1.78
CA GLN A 160 18.34 -0.11 3.13
C GLN A 160 19.26 0.62 4.12
N LYS A 161 20.59 0.43 4.04
CA LYS A 161 21.57 1.14 4.87
C LYS A 161 21.51 2.66 4.64
N GLU A 162 21.44 3.08 3.37
CA GLU A 162 21.33 4.49 2.99
C GLU A 162 20.01 5.09 3.50
N LEU A 163 18.88 4.39 3.34
CA LEU A 163 17.58 4.81 3.86
C LEU A 163 17.61 5.01 5.38
N ILE A 164 18.17 4.05 6.11
CA ILE A 164 18.33 4.11 7.57
C ILE A 164 19.18 5.31 7.96
N SER A 165 20.31 5.52 7.27
CA SER A 165 21.18 6.67 7.52
C SER A 165 20.43 7.99 7.31
N GLN A 166 19.64 8.11 6.23
CA GLN A 166 18.83 9.30 5.97
C GLN A 166 17.73 9.51 7.02
N ILE A 167 17.05 8.46 7.50
CA ILE A 167 16.05 8.57 8.58
C ILE A 167 16.71 9.01 9.88
N LYS A 168 17.83 8.38 10.25
CA LYS A 168 18.58 8.65 11.47
C LYS A 168 19.12 10.09 11.48
N ASN A 169 19.69 10.53 10.36
CA ASN A 169 20.28 11.86 10.19
C ASN A 169 19.27 12.93 9.70
N MET A 170 17.98 12.60 9.61
CA MET A 170 16.95 13.52 9.16
C MET A 170 16.89 14.77 10.07
N SER A 171 16.82 15.96 9.46
CA SER A 171 16.74 17.21 10.20
C SER A 171 15.47 17.29 11.05
N THR A 172 15.51 18.04 12.16
CA THR A 172 14.32 18.28 12.99
C THR A 172 13.18 18.90 12.19
N LYS A 173 13.50 19.76 11.21
CA LYS A 173 12.52 20.39 10.32
C LYS A 173 11.82 19.37 9.42
N ASP A 174 12.58 18.50 8.77
CA ASP A 174 12.04 17.47 7.87
C ASP A 174 11.21 16.45 8.65
N TYR A 175 11.70 16.03 9.82
CA TYR A 175 10.97 15.11 10.68
C TYR A 175 9.66 15.71 11.20
N THR A 176 9.68 16.99 11.58
CA THR A 176 8.46 17.72 11.97
C THR A 176 7.48 17.86 10.81
N THR A 177 8.00 18.08 9.59
CA THR A 177 7.18 18.15 8.37
C THR A 177 6.49 16.81 8.10
N PHE A 178 7.22 15.70 8.20
CA PHE A 178 6.65 14.35 8.11
C PHE A 178 5.52 14.16 9.14
N LYS A 179 5.78 14.44 10.41
CA LYS A 179 4.78 14.32 11.49
C LYS A 179 3.54 15.18 11.24
N LYS A 180 3.71 16.44 10.80
CA LYS A 180 2.60 17.36 10.60
C LYS A 180 1.76 16.97 9.37
N ASN A 181 2.41 16.72 8.24
CA ASN A 181 1.74 16.54 6.96
C ASN A 181 1.14 15.15 6.77
N PHE A 182 1.72 14.13 7.40
CA PHE A 182 1.26 12.74 7.23
C PHE A 182 0.59 12.25 8.49
N VAL A 183 1.30 12.16 9.62
CA VAL A 183 0.78 11.57 10.86
C VAL A 183 -0.37 12.38 11.47
N ARG A 184 -0.17 13.68 11.70
CA ARG A 184 -1.19 14.54 12.32
C ARG A 184 -2.37 14.77 11.38
N SER A 185 -2.11 14.91 10.08
CA SER A 185 -3.16 15.09 9.08
C SER A 185 -4.07 13.85 8.98
N SER A 186 -3.51 12.65 8.89
CA SER A 186 -4.32 11.42 8.85
C SER A 186 -5.07 11.20 10.17
N MET A 187 -4.41 11.40 11.32
CA MET A 187 -5.07 11.31 12.62
C MET A 187 -6.21 12.34 12.79
N SER A 188 -6.08 13.54 12.21
CA SER A 188 -7.16 14.51 12.19
C SER A 188 -8.34 14.05 11.33
N SER A 189 -8.07 13.39 10.18
CA SER A 189 -9.13 12.81 9.35
C SER A 189 -9.84 11.67 10.07
N LEU A 190 -9.09 10.79 10.75
CA LEU A 190 -9.64 9.73 11.59
C LEU A 190 -10.47 10.29 12.74
N PHE A 191 -10.01 11.34 13.41
CA PHE A 191 -10.75 11.98 14.50
C PHE A 191 -12.13 12.45 14.03
N LYS A 192 -12.21 13.19 12.92
CA LYS A 192 -13.49 13.63 12.35
C LYS A 192 -14.41 12.45 12.05
N SER A 193 -13.85 11.40 11.45
CA SER A 193 -14.59 10.18 11.12
C SER A 193 -15.08 9.48 12.40
N SER A 194 -14.26 9.39 13.45
CA SER A 194 -14.63 8.83 14.76
C SER A 194 -15.68 9.62 15.52
N LYS A 195 -15.94 10.87 15.11
CA LYS A 195 -17.04 11.72 15.58
C LYS A 195 -18.26 11.69 14.66
N PHE A 196 -18.22 10.82 13.65
CA PHE A 196 -19.26 10.68 12.63
C PHE A 196 -19.54 11.98 11.85
N GLU A 197 -18.55 12.86 11.78
CA GLU A 197 -18.59 14.03 10.91
C GLU A 197 -18.48 13.59 9.44
N LEU A 198 -19.24 14.25 8.57
CA LEU A 198 -19.14 14.04 7.14
C LEU A 198 -17.73 14.44 6.66
N THR A 199 -17.06 13.50 6.00
CA THR A 199 -15.78 13.74 5.33
C THR A 199 -15.95 13.57 3.81
N GLU A 200 -14.95 13.98 3.03
CA GLU A 200 -15.02 13.86 1.57
C GLU A 200 -15.21 12.40 1.09
N ALA A 201 -14.72 11.41 1.85
CA ALA A 201 -14.75 10.00 1.48
C ALA A 201 -15.71 9.13 2.32
N LEU A 202 -16.22 9.63 3.45
CA LEU A 202 -17.04 8.87 4.37
C LEU A 202 -18.15 9.73 5.00
N ASP A 203 -19.35 9.18 5.02
CA ASP A 203 -20.45 9.58 5.89
C ASP A 203 -20.79 8.41 6.82
N LEU A 204 -20.05 8.29 7.93
CA LEU A 204 -20.24 7.18 8.86
C LEU A 204 -21.57 7.25 9.60
N LYS A 205 -22.20 8.41 9.70
CA LYS A 205 -23.52 8.56 10.33
C LYS A 205 -24.59 7.83 9.51
N ASN A 206 -24.54 7.97 8.19
CA ASN A 206 -25.49 7.33 7.27
C ASN A 206 -24.96 6.01 6.68
N GLY A 207 -23.76 5.58 7.06
CA GLY A 207 -23.14 4.35 6.57
C GLY A 207 -22.75 4.41 5.09
N ILE A 208 -22.25 5.56 4.61
CA ILE A 208 -21.90 5.74 3.20
C ILE A 208 -20.39 5.88 3.02
N ILE A 209 -19.84 5.13 2.06
CA ILE A 209 -18.45 5.20 1.63
C ILE A 209 -18.39 5.70 0.19
N TYR A 210 -17.63 6.77 -0.05
CA TYR A 210 -17.46 7.36 -1.37
C TYR A 210 -16.10 7.01 -1.96
N PHE A 211 -16.07 6.73 -3.27
CA PHE A 211 -14.81 6.57 -3.99
C PHE A 211 -14.88 7.15 -5.40
N ASP A 212 -13.81 7.86 -5.75
CA ASP A 212 -13.53 8.40 -7.07
C ASP A 212 -12.02 8.26 -7.31
N GLY A 213 -11.64 7.44 -8.29
CA GLY A 213 -10.24 7.17 -8.61
C GLY A 213 -9.45 8.43 -8.99
N LYS A 214 -10.12 9.46 -9.51
CA LYS A 214 -9.51 10.72 -9.97
C LYS A 214 -9.27 11.71 -8.83
N THR A 215 -10.16 11.75 -7.84
CA THR A 215 -10.07 12.71 -6.74
C THR A 215 -9.20 12.14 -5.62
N PHE A 216 -8.04 12.76 -5.34
CA PHE A 216 -7.09 12.28 -4.34
C PHE A 216 -7.74 11.94 -2.99
N LYS A 217 -8.67 12.77 -2.51
CA LYS A 217 -9.26 12.65 -1.18
C LYS A 217 -10.49 11.74 -1.11
N LYS A 218 -11.11 11.37 -2.24
CA LYS A 218 -12.28 10.48 -2.30
C LYS A 218 -11.84 9.05 -2.59
N LYS A 219 -11.05 8.44 -1.71
CA LYS A 219 -10.57 7.06 -1.89
C LYS A 219 -11.03 6.14 -0.77
N ALA A 220 -12.35 6.06 -0.57
CA ALA A 220 -12.99 5.21 0.45
C ALA A 220 -12.32 5.39 1.83
N THR A 221 -11.91 4.29 2.46
CA THR A 221 -11.28 4.24 3.79
C THR A 221 -9.79 4.61 3.80
N LYS A 222 -9.18 4.85 2.63
CA LYS A 222 -7.71 4.99 2.48
C LYS A 222 -7.12 6.08 3.37
N TYR A 223 -7.60 7.31 3.27
CA TYR A 223 -6.98 8.45 3.97
C TYR A 223 -7.51 8.67 5.38
N SER A 224 -8.78 8.34 5.61
CA SER A 224 -9.43 8.50 6.89
C SER A 224 -9.03 7.41 7.89
N HIS A 225 -8.78 6.18 7.43
CA HIS A 225 -8.52 5.06 8.32
C HIS A 225 -7.18 4.37 8.06
N LEU A 226 -6.95 3.80 6.88
CA LEU A 226 -5.75 2.99 6.59
C LEU A 226 -4.46 3.81 6.80
N ARG A 227 -4.40 5.03 6.25
CA ARG A 227 -3.24 5.93 6.37
C ARG A 227 -3.00 6.41 7.81
N SER A 228 -4.04 6.44 8.64
CA SER A 228 -3.92 6.79 10.05
C SER A 228 -3.17 5.70 10.82
N ILE A 229 -3.50 4.43 10.55
CA ILE A 229 -2.80 3.28 11.13
C ILE A 229 -1.36 3.23 10.60
N GLN A 230 -1.18 3.19 9.27
CA GLN A 230 0.12 3.10 8.61
C GLN A 230 1.08 4.18 9.10
N TYR A 231 0.71 5.47 8.99
CA TYR A 231 1.62 6.56 9.37
C TYR A 231 1.90 6.63 10.86
N LYS A 232 1.01 6.09 11.71
CA LYS A 232 1.28 6.01 13.13
C LYS A 232 2.32 4.93 13.45
N LEU A 233 2.24 3.76 12.82
CA LEU A 233 3.25 2.72 12.92
C LEU A 233 4.59 3.17 12.31
N ASP A 234 4.55 3.85 11.17
CA ASP A 234 5.73 4.41 10.52
C ASP A 234 6.45 5.42 11.43
N LYS A 235 5.70 6.24 12.15
CA LYS A 235 6.26 7.17 13.13
C LYS A 235 7.00 6.41 14.23
N VAL A 236 6.45 5.30 14.74
CA VAL A 236 7.10 4.46 15.75
C VAL A 236 8.42 3.90 15.22
N ILE A 237 8.42 3.38 13.99
CA ILE A 237 9.62 2.87 13.31
C ILE A 237 10.67 3.99 13.15
N CYS A 238 10.27 5.16 12.66
CA CYS A 238 11.17 6.30 12.49
C CYS A 238 11.74 6.77 13.85
N ASP A 239 10.94 6.86 14.90
CA ASP A 239 11.41 7.22 16.24
C ASP A 239 12.40 6.20 16.78
N HIS A 240 12.17 4.90 16.53
CA HIS A 240 13.08 3.83 16.94
C HIS A 240 14.44 3.94 16.22
N ILE A 241 14.44 4.11 14.89
CA ILE A 241 15.65 4.27 14.07
C ILE A 241 16.42 5.54 14.45
N ARG A 242 15.72 6.65 14.71
CA ARG A 242 16.29 7.95 15.13
C ARG A 242 16.76 7.97 16.59
N GLY A 243 16.40 6.94 17.36
CA GLY A 243 16.77 6.80 18.75
C GLY A 243 18.24 6.43 18.93
N LYS A 244 18.54 5.70 20.00
CA LYS A 244 19.92 5.35 20.40
C LYS A 244 20.49 4.12 19.71
N LEU A 245 19.75 3.49 18.78
CA LEU A 245 20.26 2.33 18.06
C LEU A 245 21.50 2.67 17.25
N SER A 246 22.49 1.79 17.27
CA SER A 246 23.56 1.79 16.27
C SER A 246 22.99 1.56 14.87
N GLU A 247 23.73 1.92 13.82
CA GLU A 247 23.26 1.67 12.44
C GLU A 247 23.06 0.18 12.16
N LYS A 248 23.91 -0.68 12.75
CA LYS A 248 23.80 -2.13 12.64
C LYS A 248 22.49 -2.65 13.25
N GLU A 249 22.13 -2.19 14.45
CA GLU A 249 20.88 -2.59 15.10
C GLU A 249 19.66 -2.08 14.32
N SER A 250 19.69 -0.84 13.83
CA SER A 250 18.62 -0.31 12.96
C SER A 250 18.47 -1.12 11.67
N PHE A 251 19.58 -1.56 11.08
CA PHE A 251 19.55 -2.41 9.87
C PHE A 251 18.98 -3.80 10.16
N GLU A 252 19.39 -4.43 11.26
CA GLU A 252 18.84 -5.72 11.67
C GLU A 252 17.34 -5.63 11.96
N PHE A 253 16.89 -4.54 12.58
CA PHE A 253 15.47 -4.26 12.79
C PHE A 253 14.71 -4.12 11.47
N VAL A 254 15.14 -3.21 10.59
CA VAL A 254 14.43 -2.94 9.33
C VAL A 254 14.45 -4.14 8.37
N SER A 255 15.55 -4.88 8.31
CA SER A 255 15.67 -6.05 7.40
C SER A 255 14.76 -7.22 7.78
N LYS A 256 14.34 -7.31 9.05
CA LYS A 256 13.40 -8.33 9.55
C LYS A 256 11.95 -7.84 9.58
N MET A 257 11.69 -6.60 9.17
CA MET A 257 10.36 -6.01 9.22
C MET A 257 9.44 -6.70 8.21
N PRO A 258 8.28 -7.22 8.65
CA PRO A 258 7.33 -7.85 7.73
C PRO A 258 6.65 -6.80 6.85
N ALA A 259 6.24 -7.23 5.66
CA ALA A 259 5.64 -6.35 4.66
C ALA A 259 4.19 -5.96 4.97
N ASN A 260 3.37 -6.91 5.41
CA ASN A 260 1.96 -6.64 5.70
C ASN A 260 1.79 -5.96 7.07
N ILE A 261 0.75 -5.15 7.21
CA ILE A 261 0.55 -4.32 8.39
C ILE A 261 0.18 -5.13 9.65
N ASN A 262 -0.45 -6.30 9.52
CA ASN A 262 -0.83 -7.09 10.69
C ASN A 262 0.38 -7.74 11.35
N ASP A 263 1.23 -8.37 10.55
CA ASP A 263 2.51 -8.90 11.02
C ASP A 263 3.41 -7.77 11.52
N LEU A 264 3.31 -6.57 10.92
CA LEU A 264 4.05 -5.41 11.41
C LEU A 264 3.59 -4.99 12.81
N ILE A 265 2.29 -5.04 13.11
CA ILE A 265 1.77 -4.78 14.46
C ILE A 265 2.36 -5.79 15.45
N ASP A 266 2.42 -7.08 15.08
CA ASP A 266 3.01 -8.13 15.93
C ASP A 266 4.51 -7.98 16.10
N TYR A 267 5.20 -7.63 15.03
CA TYR A 267 6.63 -7.37 15.03
C TYR A 267 6.98 -6.19 15.95
N LEU A 268 6.27 -5.06 15.83
CA LEU A 268 6.48 -3.89 16.69
C LEU A 268 6.11 -4.19 18.16
N SER A 269 5.10 -5.03 18.39
CA SER A 269 4.76 -5.52 19.73
C SER A 269 5.87 -6.39 20.34
N THR A 270 6.40 -7.35 19.57
CA THR A 270 7.50 -8.23 20.01
C THR A 270 8.77 -7.43 20.36
N ASN A 271 9.02 -6.33 19.62
CA ASN A 271 10.10 -5.40 19.88
C ASN A 271 9.79 -4.36 20.97
N LYS A 272 8.69 -4.52 21.73
CA LYS A 272 8.28 -3.63 22.82
C LYS A 272 8.02 -2.18 22.42
N LEU A 273 7.65 -1.95 21.17
CA LEU A 273 7.36 -0.61 20.63
C LEU A 273 5.88 -0.23 20.73
N LEU A 274 5.02 -1.20 21.07
CA LEU A 274 3.58 -1.03 21.23
C LEU A 274 3.09 -1.46 22.63
N ASP A 275 3.92 -1.26 23.66
CA ASP A 275 3.65 -1.72 25.05
C ASP A 275 2.46 -1.04 25.73
N LYS A 276 2.01 0.11 25.19
CA LYS A 276 0.90 0.90 25.76
C LYS A 276 -0.48 0.43 25.32
N ILE A 277 -0.56 -0.52 24.40
CA ILE A 277 -1.82 -1.09 23.92
C ILE A 277 -1.89 -2.57 24.30
N SER A 278 -3.07 -3.03 24.73
CA SER A 278 -3.28 -4.42 25.15
C SER A 278 -3.26 -5.39 23.96
N VAL A 279 -3.27 -6.69 24.23
CA VAL A 279 -3.37 -7.73 23.18
C VAL A 279 -4.69 -7.58 22.42
N GLU A 280 -5.79 -7.35 23.13
CA GLU A 280 -7.12 -7.16 22.55
C GLU A 280 -7.18 -5.90 21.67
N GLU A 281 -6.48 -4.83 22.07
CA GLU A 281 -6.37 -3.60 21.27
C GLU A 281 -5.56 -3.81 19.99
N LYS A 282 -4.51 -4.65 20.03
CA LYS A 282 -3.75 -5.03 18.82
C LYS A 282 -4.64 -5.80 17.85
N GLU A 283 -5.39 -6.78 18.35
CA GLU A 283 -6.34 -7.55 17.53
C GLU A 283 -7.46 -6.68 16.96
N THR A 284 -7.96 -5.73 17.75
CA THR A 284 -8.94 -4.74 17.28
C THR A 284 -8.35 -3.88 16.15
N LEU A 285 -7.10 -3.43 16.29
CA LEU A 285 -6.43 -2.61 15.28
C LEU A 285 -6.22 -3.38 13.96
N LYS A 286 -5.80 -4.65 14.03
CA LYS A 286 -5.67 -5.53 12.85
C LYS A 286 -7.01 -5.73 12.15
N LYS A 287 -8.07 -6.07 12.91
CA LYS A 287 -9.43 -6.24 12.36
C LYS A 287 -9.93 -4.97 11.67
N ALA A 288 -9.74 -3.82 12.30
CA ALA A 288 -10.13 -2.53 11.75
C ALA A 288 -9.37 -2.18 10.46
N TYR A 289 -8.06 -2.45 10.43
CA TYR A 289 -7.23 -2.28 9.24
C TYR A 289 -7.73 -3.18 8.08
N ASN A 290 -7.96 -4.47 8.35
CA ASN A 290 -8.44 -5.45 7.37
C ASN A 290 -9.79 -5.06 6.78
N LEU A 291 -10.75 -4.70 7.64
CA LEU A 291 -12.08 -4.28 7.21
C LEU A 291 -12.00 -3.04 6.30
N SER A 292 -11.10 -2.11 6.64
CA SER A 292 -10.89 -0.91 5.84
C SER A 292 -10.28 -1.22 4.49
N LEU A 293 -9.30 -2.12 4.45
CA LEU A 293 -8.65 -2.55 3.22
C LEU A 293 -9.64 -3.27 2.29
N MET A 294 -10.52 -4.12 2.86
CA MET A 294 -11.62 -4.75 2.14
C MET A 294 -12.54 -3.72 1.47
N TYR A 295 -13.03 -2.71 2.20
CA TYR A 295 -13.89 -1.69 1.61
C TYR A 295 -13.18 -0.84 0.56
N LEU A 296 -11.89 -0.57 0.75
CA LEU A 296 -11.09 0.08 -0.29
C LEU A 296 -11.08 -0.76 -1.57
N HIS A 297 -10.84 -2.07 -1.48
CA HIS A 297 -10.79 -2.99 -2.63
C HIS A 297 -12.13 -3.20 -3.32
N ILE A 298 -13.22 -3.32 -2.55
CA ILE A 298 -14.57 -3.39 -3.12
C ILE A 298 -14.83 -2.14 -3.94
N ALA A 299 -14.55 -0.96 -3.36
CA ALA A 299 -14.75 0.31 -4.02
C ALA A 299 -13.94 0.43 -5.32
N GLN A 300 -12.67 0.12 -5.21
CA GLN A 300 -11.71 0.02 -6.30
C GLN A 300 -12.20 -0.84 -7.47
N ASN A 301 -12.56 -2.10 -7.21
CA ASN A 301 -13.00 -3.02 -8.25
C ASN A 301 -14.29 -2.57 -8.94
N ILE A 302 -15.24 -2.01 -8.18
CA ILE A 302 -16.48 -1.45 -8.75
C ILE A 302 -16.14 -0.24 -9.63
N TYR A 303 -15.24 0.65 -9.18
CA TYR A 303 -14.82 1.80 -9.97
C TYR A 303 -14.16 1.37 -11.29
N VAL A 304 -13.29 0.34 -11.31
CA VAL A 304 -12.71 -0.18 -12.56
C VAL A 304 -13.79 -0.68 -13.50
N ALA A 305 -14.74 -1.46 -12.99
CA ALA A 305 -15.80 -2.05 -13.80
C ALA A 305 -16.75 -0.99 -14.37
N MET A 306 -17.02 0.08 -13.63
CA MET A 306 -18.01 1.09 -14.00
C MET A 306 -17.43 2.39 -14.58
N ASN A 307 -16.13 2.64 -14.36
CA ASN A 307 -15.39 3.85 -14.73
C ASN A 307 -16.09 5.17 -14.34
N LYS A 308 -16.71 5.21 -13.15
CA LYS A 308 -17.40 6.38 -12.61
C LYS A 308 -17.31 6.44 -11.09
N PRO A 309 -17.50 7.61 -10.45
CA PRO A 309 -17.59 7.70 -9.00
C PRO A 309 -18.62 6.75 -8.42
N ILE A 310 -18.33 6.20 -7.25
CA ILE A 310 -19.13 5.17 -6.60
C ILE A 310 -19.51 5.58 -5.18
N GLU A 311 -20.62 4.99 -4.74
CA GLU A 311 -21.15 5.07 -3.40
C GLU A 311 -21.46 3.66 -2.92
N ILE A 312 -20.95 3.30 -1.74
CA ILE A 312 -21.24 2.02 -1.08
C ILE A 312 -22.03 2.34 0.18
N LYS A 313 -23.23 1.78 0.29
CA LYS A 313 -24.05 1.85 1.50
C LYS A 313 -23.82 0.62 2.38
N ILE A 314 -23.43 0.85 3.62
CA ILE A 314 -23.30 -0.17 4.65
C ILE A 314 -24.69 -0.59 5.11
N ASP A 315 -24.89 -1.89 5.28
CA ASP A 315 -26.14 -2.43 5.81
C ASP A 315 -26.38 -1.93 7.24
N GLU A 316 -27.62 -1.58 7.57
CA GLU A 316 -27.99 -1.04 8.89
C GLU A 316 -27.59 -1.99 10.02
N SER A 317 -27.67 -3.31 9.79
CA SER A 317 -27.26 -4.33 10.78
C SER A 317 -25.76 -4.33 11.09
N GLN A 318 -24.93 -3.73 10.22
CA GLN A 318 -23.47 -3.67 10.34
C GLN A 318 -22.95 -2.26 10.65
N LEU A 319 -23.83 -1.26 10.68
CA LEU A 319 -23.44 0.14 10.79
C LEU A 319 -22.75 0.45 12.12
N THR A 320 -23.29 -0.05 13.24
CA THR A 320 -22.71 0.17 14.56
C THR A 320 -21.31 -0.44 14.66
N GLU A 321 -21.12 -1.67 14.21
CA GLU A 321 -19.80 -2.32 14.18
C GLU A 321 -18.80 -1.50 13.33
N PHE A 322 -19.25 -1.01 12.16
CA PHE A 322 -18.41 -0.19 11.30
C PHE A 322 -18.03 1.15 11.95
N GLN A 323 -18.97 1.81 12.64
CA GLN A 323 -18.73 3.03 13.41
C GLN A 323 -17.77 2.82 14.58
N ASP A 324 -17.94 1.72 15.32
CA ASP A 324 -17.10 1.34 16.44
C ASP A 324 -15.66 1.07 16.02
N ASN A 325 -15.44 0.54 14.82
CA ASN A 325 -14.10 0.32 14.27
C ASN A 325 -13.30 1.63 14.16
N PHE A 326 -13.90 2.72 13.68
CA PHE A 326 -13.20 4.02 13.58
C PHE A 326 -12.96 4.64 14.96
N THR A 327 -13.96 4.55 15.84
CA THR A 327 -13.87 5.09 17.21
C THR A 327 -12.80 4.38 18.02
N SER A 328 -12.78 3.05 17.97
CA SER A 328 -11.83 2.22 18.70
C SER A 328 -10.42 2.40 18.14
N THR A 329 -10.26 2.42 16.81
CA THR A 329 -8.96 2.67 16.19
C THR A 329 -8.39 4.03 16.59
N TYR A 330 -9.21 5.09 16.59
CA TYR A 330 -8.73 6.40 17.04
C TYR A 330 -8.21 6.36 18.48
N LYS A 331 -8.99 5.78 19.41
CA LYS A 331 -8.60 5.65 20.83
C LYS A 331 -7.31 4.85 21.00
N ILE A 332 -7.17 3.72 20.29
CA ILE A 332 -5.97 2.87 20.33
C ILE A 332 -4.76 3.64 19.80
N LEU A 333 -4.88 4.27 18.63
CA LEU A 333 -3.77 5.02 18.02
C LEU A 333 -3.34 6.24 18.85
N GLN A 334 -4.21 6.80 19.70
CA GLN A 334 -3.81 7.86 20.65
C GLN A 334 -2.86 7.36 21.75
N LYS A 335 -2.90 6.07 22.10
CA LYS A 335 -2.03 5.46 23.11
C LYS A 335 -0.62 5.19 22.57
N ILE A 336 -0.50 4.95 21.27
CA ILE A 336 0.78 4.82 20.58
C ILE A 336 1.43 6.21 20.57
N GLN A 337 2.67 6.36 21.05
CA GLN A 337 3.32 7.67 21.11
C GLN A 337 4.09 7.99 19.85
#